data_AF-A0AAE1FVI8-F1
#
_entry.id   AF-A0AAE1FVI8-F1
#
_cell.length_a   1.000
_cell.length_b   1.000
_cell.length_c   1.000
_cell.angle_alpha   90.00
_cell.angle_beta   90.00
_cell.angle_gamma   90.00
#
_symmetry.space_group_name_H-M   'P 1'
#
loop_
_entity.id
_entity.type
_entity.pdbx_description
1 polymer ?
#
loop_
_entity_poly.entity_id
_entity_poly.type
_entity_poly.pdbx_seq_one_letter_code
_entity_poly.pdbx_strand_id
1 'polypeptide(L)'
;MLHSSGAGVGLTLFLAVVVYFPPKPPTPPSPTAHIDRLHFRDSVSKMMRNRDLLLVTISYGVCTGVPAAWTSVLNYSLLDLGLQQGDAMWVGLTGVLVSGTIGLVVGRLTDLVYGYVKFTLILFMMGNMACFYWFFLLSWGTIPATLWQIYGSVVGGLSLNFACSPLYFELALKSRTLALR
;
A
#
# COMPACT_ATOMS: atom_id res chain seq x y z
N MET A 1 -17.83 26.68 -5.15
CA MET A 1 -16.63 27.48 -4.73
C MET A 1 -15.61 26.67 -3.90
N LEU A 2 -15.63 25.33 -3.89
CA LEU A 2 -14.70 24.47 -3.12
C LEU A 2 -13.49 23.92 -3.91
N HIS A 3 -13.42 24.14 -5.23
CA HIS A 3 -12.34 23.59 -6.07
C HIS A 3 -11.02 24.38 -6.02
N SER A 4 -11.02 25.64 -5.56
CA SER A 4 -9.83 26.50 -5.59
C SER A 4 -8.95 26.37 -4.34
N SER A 5 -9.53 26.02 -3.18
CA SER A 5 -8.81 25.96 -1.90
C SER A 5 -7.79 24.81 -1.83
N GLY A 6 -8.06 23.67 -2.46
CA GLY A 6 -7.13 22.52 -2.48
C GLY A 6 -5.86 22.79 -3.29
N ALA A 7 -5.99 23.50 -4.41
CA ALA A 7 -4.86 23.88 -5.27
C ALA A 7 -3.91 24.86 -4.55
N GLY A 8 -4.46 25.80 -3.78
CA GLY A 8 -3.67 26.74 -2.98
C GLY A 8 -2.84 26.05 -1.88
N VAL A 9 -3.43 25.09 -1.17
CA VAL A 9 -2.72 24.30 -0.15
C VAL A 9 -1.62 23.45 -0.78
N GLY A 10 -1.89 22.82 -1.93
CA GLY A 10 -0.90 22.05 -2.68
C GLY A 10 0.29 22.90 -3.16
N LEU A 11 0.03 24.08 -3.71
CA LEU A 11 1.07 25.01 -4.15
C LEU A 11 1.91 25.53 -2.98
N THR A 12 1.27 25.85 -1.85
CA THR A 12 1.94 26.34 -0.65
C THR A 12 2.86 25.27 -0.05
N LEU A 13 2.39 24.01 0.02
CA LEU A 13 3.21 22.88 0.46
C LEU A 13 4.38 22.61 -0.51
N PHE A 14 4.13 22.70 -1.82
CA PHE A 14 5.18 22.52 -2.82
C PHE A 14 6.28 23.58 -2.69
N LEU A 15 5.89 24.86 -2.55
CA LEU A 15 6.84 25.94 -2.31
C LEU A 15 7.57 25.78 -0.96
N ALA A 16 6.87 25.36 0.09
CA ALA A 16 7.48 25.07 1.38
C ALA A 16 8.52 23.94 1.28
N VAL A 17 8.25 22.87 0.52
CA VAL A 17 9.22 21.78 0.28
C VAL A 17 10.43 22.27 -0.51
N VAL A 18 10.22 23.09 -1.55
CA VAL A 18 11.33 23.65 -2.36
C VAL A 18 12.20 24.61 -1.54
N VAL A 19 11.61 25.38 -0.63
CA VAL A 19 12.34 26.32 0.25
C VAL A 19 13.01 25.58 1.41
N TYR A 20 12.35 24.57 1.99
CA TYR A 20 12.84 23.84 3.17
C TYR A 20 13.87 22.76 2.84
N PHE A 21 13.80 22.14 1.66
CA PHE A 21 14.79 21.17 1.20
C PHE A 21 15.73 21.80 0.17
N PRO A 22 16.82 22.46 0.59
CA PRO A 22 17.87 22.90 -0.32
C PRO A 22 18.49 21.68 -1.04
N PRO A 23 18.92 21.84 -2.30
CA PRO A 23 19.22 20.73 -3.22
C PRO A 23 20.49 19.91 -2.91
N LYS A 24 21.12 20.06 -1.73
CA LYS A 24 22.31 19.27 -1.35
C LYS A 24 22.72 19.52 0.12
N PRO A 25 22.75 18.50 0.99
CA PRO A 25 23.60 18.56 2.17
C PRO A 25 25.08 18.56 1.70
N PRO A 26 25.91 19.53 2.13
CA PRO A 26 27.31 19.66 1.72
C PRO A 26 28.23 18.54 2.26
N THR A 27 27.74 17.69 3.16
CA THR A 27 28.50 16.57 3.74
C THR A 27 27.82 15.24 3.43
N PRO A 28 28.43 14.34 2.63
CA PRO A 28 27.87 13.01 2.38
C PRO A 28 27.90 12.18 3.68
N PRO A 29 26.77 11.63 4.16
CA PRO A 29 26.70 10.95 5.45
C PRO A 29 27.10 9.47 5.40
N SER A 30 27.59 8.92 4.27
CA SER A 30 28.00 7.52 4.22
C SER A 30 29.19 7.23 3.29
N PRO A 31 30.07 6.25 3.63
CA PRO A 31 31.19 5.79 2.80
C PRO A 31 30.78 5.23 1.42
N THR A 32 29.48 5.01 1.19
CA THR A 32 28.92 4.52 -0.08
C THR A 32 28.97 5.58 -1.19
N ALA A 33 29.24 6.85 -0.86
CA ALA A 33 29.41 7.93 -1.83
C ALA A 33 30.67 7.78 -2.72
N HIS A 34 31.61 6.91 -2.33
CA HIS A 34 32.80 6.57 -3.10
C HIS A 34 32.61 5.44 -4.12
N ILE A 35 31.45 4.76 -4.09
CA ILE A 35 31.14 3.72 -5.08
C ILE A 35 30.61 4.43 -6.32
N ASP A 36 31.24 4.14 -7.46
CA ASP A 36 30.85 4.68 -8.77
C ASP A 36 29.32 4.63 -8.92
N ARG A 37 28.71 5.81 -9.11
CA ARG A 37 27.27 5.91 -9.30
C ARG A 37 26.96 5.19 -10.59
N LEU A 38 26.44 3.97 -10.51
CA LEU A 38 25.76 3.33 -11.64
C LEU A 38 24.82 4.39 -12.24
N HIS A 39 25.01 4.73 -13.51
CA HIS A 39 24.13 5.66 -14.21
C HIS A 39 22.69 5.20 -13.99
N PHE A 40 21.80 6.13 -13.62
CA PHE A 40 20.39 5.81 -13.33
C PHE A 40 19.74 5.01 -14.46
N ARG A 41 20.09 5.35 -15.70
CA ARG A 41 19.66 4.63 -16.91
C ARG A 41 20.11 3.16 -16.94
N ASP A 42 21.34 2.88 -16.53
CA ASP A 42 21.87 1.51 -16.48
C ASP A 42 21.24 0.70 -15.36
N SER A 43 20.90 1.35 -14.24
CA SER A 43 20.16 0.73 -13.13
C SER A 43 18.74 0.37 -13.54
N VAL A 44 18.02 1.26 -14.23
CA VAL A 44 16.67 0.99 -14.76
C VAL A 44 16.71 -0.11 -15.82
N SER A 45 17.66 -0.06 -16.75
CA SER A 45 17.84 -1.09 -17.78
C SER A 45 18.12 -2.46 -17.17
N LYS A 46 19.01 -2.54 -16.16
CA LYS A 46 19.28 -3.77 -15.41
C LYS A 46 18.07 -4.25 -14.60
N MET A 47 17.27 -3.35 -14.02
CA MET A 47 16.00 -3.71 -13.34
C MET A 47 15.02 -4.35 -14.31
N MET A 48 14.81 -3.76 -15.49
CA MET A 48 13.87 -4.29 -16.49
C MET A 48 14.32 -5.64 -17.06
N ARG A 49 15.61 -5.93 -17.05
CA ARG A 49 16.16 -7.20 -17.52
C ARG A 49 16.05 -8.34 -16.48
N ASN A 50 15.83 -8.02 -15.20
CA ASN A 50 15.65 -9.02 -14.15
C ASN A 50 14.19 -9.48 -14.09
N ARG A 51 13.93 -10.70 -14.57
CA ARG A 51 12.59 -11.29 -14.64
C ARG A 51 11.94 -11.45 -13.26
N ASP A 52 12.72 -11.80 -12.24
CA ASP A 52 12.19 -11.99 -10.87
C ASP A 52 11.73 -10.66 -10.28
N LEU A 53 12.51 -9.59 -10.48
CA LEU A 53 12.14 -8.26 -10.02
C LEU A 53 10.89 -7.74 -10.76
N LEU A 54 10.81 -7.97 -12.06
CA LEU A 54 9.67 -7.58 -12.88
C LEU A 54 8.39 -8.32 -12.43
N LEU A 55 8.50 -9.61 -12.12
CA LEU A 55 7.38 -10.41 -11.62
C LEU A 55 6.90 -9.97 -10.21
N VAL A 56 7.83 -9.61 -9.32
CA VAL A 56 7.50 -9.01 -8.01
C VAL A 56 6.84 -7.64 -8.17
N THR A 57 7.31 -6.82 -9.12
CA THR A 57 6.74 -5.48 -9.36
C THR A 57 5.33 -5.56 -9.94
N ILE A 58 5.10 -6.46 -10.91
CA ILE A 58 3.77 -6.68 -11.49
C ILE A 58 2.82 -7.23 -10.44
N SER A 59 3.24 -8.24 -9.66
CA SER A 59 2.40 -8.79 -8.60
C SER A 59 2.05 -7.73 -7.54
N TYR A 60 3.01 -6.90 -7.12
CA TYR A 60 2.75 -5.77 -6.23
C TYR A 60 1.71 -4.80 -6.81
N GLY A 61 1.86 -4.43 -8.09
CA GLY A 61 0.94 -3.51 -8.77
C GLY A 61 -0.48 -4.06 -8.87
N VAL A 62 -0.64 -5.36 -9.17
CA VAL A 62 -1.96 -6.01 -9.20
C VAL A 62 -2.55 -6.10 -7.79
N CYS A 63 -1.74 -6.53 -6.81
CA CYS A 63 -2.19 -6.76 -5.43
C CYS A 63 -2.57 -5.46 -4.70
N THR A 64 -1.93 -4.33 -5.01
CA THR A 64 -2.24 -3.03 -4.39
C THR A 64 -3.16 -2.17 -5.25
N GLY A 65 -3.05 -2.24 -6.58
CA GLY A 65 -3.83 -1.44 -7.50
C GLY A 65 -5.32 -1.77 -7.47
N VAL A 66 -5.70 -3.05 -7.38
CA VAL A 66 -7.11 -3.45 -7.37
C VAL A 66 -7.83 -2.95 -6.10
N PRO A 67 -7.32 -3.19 -4.87
CA PRO A 67 -7.90 -2.62 -3.66
C PRO A 67 -7.93 -1.08 -3.65
N ALA A 68 -6.90 -0.42 -4.18
CA ALA A 68 -6.86 1.03 -4.27
C ALA A 68 -7.96 1.58 -5.20
N ALA A 69 -8.16 0.96 -6.36
CA ALA A 69 -9.25 1.31 -7.27
C ALA A 69 -10.62 1.04 -6.62
N TRP A 70 -10.79 -0.09 -5.96
CA TRP A 70 -12.04 -0.40 -5.26
C TRP A 70 -12.35 0.58 -4.13
N THR A 71 -11.34 1.03 -3.38
CA THR A 71 -11.51 2.02 -2.29
C THR A 71 -12.11 3.34 -2.82
N SER A 72 -11.86 3.70 -4.09
CA SER A 72 -12.46 4.89 -4.71
C SER A 72 -13.96 4.75 -4.96
N VAL A 73 -14.46 3.53 -5.15
CA VAL A 73 -15.88 3.23 -5.38
C VAL A 73 -16.58 2.65 -4.14
N LEU A 74 -15.85 2.46 -3.04
CA LEU A 74 -16.34 1.90 -1.78
C LEU A 74 -17.63 2.58 -1.30
N ASN A 75 -17.72 3.91 -1.41
CA ASN A 75 -18.90 4.65 -0.97
C ASN A 75 -20.16 4.23 -1.75
N TYR A 76 -20.05 3.97 -3.05
CA TYR A 76 -21.16 3.48 -3.86
C TYR A 76 -21.54 2.06 -3.48
N SER A 77 -20.55 1.19 -3.26
CA SER A 77 -20.81 -0.17 -2.77
C SER A 77 -21.53 -0.16 -1.43
N LEU A 78 -21.14 0.70 -0.49
CA LEU A 78 -21.78 0.80 0.83
C LEU A 78 -23.21 1.38 0.77
N LEU A 79 -23.47 2.32 -0.15
CA LEU A 79 -24.82 2.87 -0.38
C LEU A 79 -25.77 1.80 -0.92
N ASP A 80 -25.31 0.91 -1.79
CA ASP A 80 -26.10 -0.20 -2.33
C ASP A 80 -26.51 -1.22 -1.25
N LEU A 81 -25.70 -1.34 -0.19
CA LEU A 81 -26.04 -2.14 1.01
C LEU A 81 -27.07 -1.45 1.93
N GLY A 82 -27.58 -0.27 1.57
CA GLY A 82 -28.57 0.47 2.35
C GLY A 82 -27.99 1.29 3.51
N LEU A 83 -26.67 1.52 3.54
CA LEU A 83 -26.06 2.41 4.54
C LEU A 83 -26.29 3.87 4.17
N GLN A 84 -26.54 4.69 5.20
CA GLN A 84 -26.60 6.13 5.04
C GLN A 84 -25.21 6.66 4.63
N GLN A 85 -25.18 7.66 3.74
CA GLN A 85 -23.94 8.22 3.20
C GLN A 85 -22.97 8.71 4.29
N GLY A 86 -23.49 9.21 5.42
CA GLY A 86 -22.68 9.59 6.57
C GLY A 86 -21.93 8.40 7.17
N ASP A 87 -22.61 7.28 7.36
CA ASP A 87 -22.01 6.07 7.95
C ASP A 87 -21.02 5.42 6.99
N ALA A 88 -21.30 5.44 5.68
CA ALA A 88 -20.39 4.94 4.66
C ALA A 88 -19.05 5.71 4.66
N MET A 89 -19.12 7.04 4.85
CA MET A 89 -17.91 7.87 4.98
C MET A 89 -17.13 7.53 6.26
N TRP A 90 -17.81 7.28 7.38
CA TRP A 90 -17.17 6.85 8.63
C TRP A 90 -16.49 5.47 8.50
N VAL A 91 -17.10 4.53 7.77
CA VAL A 91 -16.48 3.22 7.47
C VAL A 91 -15.17 3.41 6.71
N GLY A 92 -15.16 4.25 5.67
CA GLY A 92 -13.95 4.52 4.90
C GLY A 92 -12.86 5.20 5.74
N LEU A 93 -13.22 6.20 6.53
CA LEU A 93 -12.28 6.96 7.36
C LEU A 93 -11.66 6.10 8.46
N THR A 94 -12.48 5.34 9.20
CA THR A 94 -12.00 4.39 10.21
C THR A 94 -11.18 3.27 9.58
N GLY A 95 -11.59 2.79 8.40
CA GLY A 95 -10.84 1.85 7.58
C GLY A 95 -9.40 2.29 7.33
N VAL A 96 -9.21 3.51 6.83
CA VAL A 96 -7.87 4.05 6.53
C VAL A 96 -7.04 4.27 7.80
N LEU A 97 -7.63 4.84 8.86
CA LEU A 97 -6.91 5.10 10.11
C LEU A 97 -6.46 3.80 10.81
N VAL A 98 -7.38 2.84 10.92
CA VAL A 98 -7.10 1.55 11.57
C VAL A 98 -6.15 0.72 10.72
N SER A 99 -6.32 0.68 9.39
CA SER A 99 -5.39 -0.04 8.52
C SER A 99 -3.98 0.53 8.52
N GLY A 100 -3.82 1.85 8.61
CA GLY A 100 -2.51 2.49 8.76
C GLY A 100 -1.81 2.06 10.06
N THR A 101 -2.52 2.11 11.19
CA THR A 101 -1.97 1.71 12.49
C THR A 101 -1.65 0.21 12.57
N ILE A 102 -2.55 -0.65 12.11
CA ILE A 102 -2.32 -2.10 12.04
C ILE A 102 -1.18 -2.41 11.07
N GLY A 103 -1.12 -1.76 9.92
CA GLY A 103 -0.04 -1.91 8.94
C GLY A 103 1.34 -1.63 9.54
N LEU A 104 1.46 -0.59 10.39
CA LEU A 104 2.71 -0.29 11.12
C LEU A 104 3.06 -1.38 12.14
N VAL A 105 2.10 -1.84 12.94
CA VAL A 105 2.32 -2.89 13.94
C VAL A 105 2.74 -4.19 13.26
N VAL A 106 2.02 -4.58 12.20
CA VAL A 106 2.31 -5.79 11.42
C VAL A 106 3.65 -5.67 10.68
N GLY A 107 4.01 -4.48 10.20
CA GLY A 107 5.33 -4.20 9.66
C GLY A 107 6.43 -4.51 10.68
N ARG A 108 6.30 -4.01 11.91
CA ARG A 108 7.24 -4.31 13.00
C ARG A 108 7.28 -5.79 13.36
N LEU A 109 6.13 -6.47 13.39
CA LEU A 109 6.09 -7.92 13.62
C LEU A 109 6.81 -8.68 12.50
N THR A 110 6.66 -8.24 11.26
CA THR A 110 7.33 -8.90 10.12
C THR A 110 8.83 -8.65 10.12
N ASP A 111 9.29 -7.48 10.57
CA ASP A 111 10.71 -7.20 10.79
C ASP A 111 11.33 -8.17 11.82
N LEU A 112 10.55 -8.60 12.81
CA LEU A 112 10.99 -9.60 13.80
C LEU A 112 11.03 -11.03 13.24
N VAL A 113 10.14 -11.36 12.30
CA VAL A 113 10.07 -12.69 11.66
C VAL A 113 11.02 -12.73 10.46
N TYR A 114 12.32 -12.65 10.75
CA TYR A 114 13.37 -12.70 9.73
C TYR A 114 13.42 -14.08 9.06
N GLY A 115 13.29 -14.12 7.73
CA GLY A 115 13.56 -15.31 6.92
C GLY A 115 12.36 -15.92 6.18
N TYR A 116 11.12 -15.69 6.62
CA TYR A 116 9.92 -16.32 6.04
C TYR A 116 9.02 -15.37 5.21
N VAL A 117 9.61 -14.33 4.62
CA VAL A 117 8.89 -13.23 3.92
C VAL A 117 7.93 -13.72 2.82
N LYS A 118 8.33 -14.71 2.02
CA LYS A 118 7.44 -15.25 0.96
C LYS A 118 6.18 -15.89 1.56
N PHE A 119 6.34 -16.62 2.66
CA PHE A 119 5.24 -17.32 3.31
C PHE A 119 4.29 -16.34 3.99
N THR A 120 4.82 -15.36 4.73
CA THR A 120 4.01 -14.32 5.38
C THR A 120 3.25 -13.45 4.37
N LEU A 121 3.88 -13.15 3.22
CA LEU A 121 3.24 -12.42 2.12
C LEU A 121 2.07 -13.21 1.53
N ILE A 122 2.26 -14.51 1.25
CA ILE A 122 1.19 -15.37 0.74
C ILE A 122 0.04 -15.46 1.75
N LEU A 123 0.35 -15.59 3.05
CA LEU A 123 -0.65 -15.61 4.12
C LEU A 123 -1.49 -14.32 4.15
N PHE A 124 -0.85 -13.15 4.08
CA PHE A 124 -1.56 -11.88 4.05
C PHE A 124 -2.37 -11.69 2.77
N MET A 125 -1.87 -12.15 1.62
CA MET A 125 -2.62 -12.13 0.37
C MET A 125 -3.87 -13.02 0.45
N MET A 126 -3.77 -14.21 1.04
CA MET A 126 -4.93 -15.09 1.24
C MET A 126 -5.94 -14.47 2.20
N GLY A 127 -5.49 -13.89 3.31
CA GLY A 127 -6.36 -13.17 4.25
C GLY A 127 -7.05 -11.97 3.59
N ASN A 128 -6.32 -11.19 2.80
CA ASN A 128 -6.85 -10.06 2.05
C ASN A 128 -7.96 -10.52 1.08
N MET A 129 -7.69 -11.59 0.32
CA MET A 129 -8.66 -12.18 -0.60
C MET A 129 -9.92 -12.66 0.14
N ALA A 130 -9.76 -13.27 1.32
CA ALA A 130 -10.88 -13.72 2.14
C ALA A 130 -11.75 -12.55 2.64
N CYS A 131 -11.15 -11.44 3.07
CA CYS A 131 -11.88 -10.23 3.48
C CYS A 131 -12.68 -9.62 2.32
N PHE A 132 -12.07 -9.52 1.13
CA PHE A 132 -12.77 -9.02 -0.06
C PHE A 132 -13.88 -9.97 -0.51
N TYR A 133 -13.63 -11.27 -0.50
CA TYR A 133 -14.63 -12.27 -0.82
C TYR A 133 -15.82 -12.21 0.15
N TRP A 134 -15.56 -12.02 1.44
CA TRP A 134 -16.60 -11.80 2.45
C TRP A 134 -17.43 -10.56 2.13
N PHE A 135 -16.79 -9.44 1.76
CA PHE A 135 -17.49 -8.23 1.35
C PHE A 135 -18.39 -8.45 0.11
N PHE A 136 -17.90 -9.20 -0.88
CA PHE A 136 -18.70 -9.56 -2.06
C PHE A 136 -19.93 -10.40 -1.69
N LEU A 137 -19.80 -11.35 -0.76
CA LEU A 137 -20.93 -12.15 -0.28
C LEU A 137 -21.99 -11.28 0.42
N LEU A 138 -21.57 -10.27 1.18
CA LEU A 138 -22.48 -9.29 1.79
C LEU A 138 -23.22 -8.47 0.73
N SER A 139 -22.52 -8.07 -0.33
CA SER A 139 -23.07 -7.26 -1.42
C SER A 139 -24.10 -8.05 -2.26
N TRP A 140 -23.95 -9.37 -2.38
CA TRP A 140 -24.89 -10.23 -3.11
C TRP A 140 -26.21 -10.50 -2.33
N GLY A 141 -26.30 -10.10 -1.06
CA GLY A 141 -27.49 -10.31 -0.24
C GLY A 141 -27.71 -11.77 0.19
N THR A 142 -26.70 -12.63 0.11
CA THR A 142 -26.79 -14.03 0.57
C THR A 142 -26.83 -14.13 2.11
N ILE A 143 -26.36 -13.10 2.82
CA ILE A 143 -26.30 -13.01 4.29
C ILE A 143 -26.81 -11.62 4.71
N PRO A 144 -27.60 -11.47 5.80
CA PRO A 144 -28.03 -10.16 6.28
C PRO A 144 -26.82 -9.29 6.65
N ALA A 145 -26.64 -8.19 5.92
CA ALA A 145 -25.52 -7.29 6.10
C ALA A 145 -25.63 -6.58 7.46
N THR A 146 -24.77 -6.97 8.39
CA THR A 146 -24.62 -6.28 9.67
C THR A 146 -23.48 -5.28 9.58
N LEU A 147 -23.67 -4.07 10.13
CA LEU A 147 -22.69 -2.98 10.10
C LEU A 147 -21.30 -3.44 10.59
N TRP A 148 -21.22 -4.24 11.64
CA TRP A 148 -19.97 -4.80 12.15
C TRP A 148 -19.21 -5.70 11.15
N GLN A 149 -19.92 -6.47 10.33
CA GLN A 149 -19.30 -7.34 9.32
C GLN A 149 -18.74 -6.53 8.14
N ILE A 150 -19.43 -5.45 7.78
CA ILE A 150 -18.97 -4.49 6.77
C ILE A 150 -17.68 -3.80 7.28
N TYR A 151 -17.69 -3.29 8.51
CA TYR A 151 -16.49 -2.71 9.12
C TYR A 151 -15.34 -3.72 9.18
N GLY A 152 -15.59 -4.94 9.65
CA GLY A 152 -14.58 -5.98 9.77
C GLY A 152 -13.95 -6.38 8.43
N SER A 153 -14.75 -6.53 7.38
CA SER A 153 -14.26 -6.90 6.05
C SER A 153 -13.49 -5.77 5.36
N VAL A 154 -13.99 -4.52 5.43
CA VAL A 154 -13.32 -3.34 4.86
C VAL A 154 -12.01 -3.05 5.59
N VAL A 155 -12.05 -2.94 6.93
CA VAL A 155 -10.87 -2.65 7.76
C VAL A 155 -9.86 -3.78 7.64
N GLY A 156 -10.30 -5.04 7.70
CA GLY A 156 -9.43 -6.21 7.57
C GLY A 156 -8.72 -6.28 6.23
N GLY A 157 -9.47 -6.10 5.12
CA GLY A 157 -8.90 -6.07 3.78
C GLY A 157 -7.88 -4.96 3.58
N LEU A 158 -8.23 -3.72 3.97
CA LEU A 158 -7.31 -2.59 3.89
C LEU A 158 -6.05 -2.82 4.74
N SER A 159 -6.21 -3.29 5.98
CA SER A 159 -5.09 -3.53 6.90
C SER A 159 -4.08 -4.53 6.35
N LEU A 160 -4.57 -5.66 5.81
CA LEU A 160 -3.73 -6.68 5.22
C LEU A 160 -3.06 -6.19 3.94
N ASN A 161 -3.74 -5.35 3.15
CA ASN A 161 -3.15 -4.74 1.96
C ASN A 161 -1.98 -3.80 2.30
N PHE A 162 -2.17 -2.91 3.28
CA PHE A 162 -1.10 -2.01 3.74
C PHE A 162 0.08 -2.79 4.34
N ALA A 163 -0.20 -3.85 5.11
CA ALA A 163 0.83 -4.71 5.67
C ALA A 163 1.70 -5.40 4.61
N CYS A 164 1.17 -5.69 3.42
CA CYS A 164 1.94 -6.35 2.36
C CYS A 164 3.02 -5.45 1.73
N SER A 165 2.82 -4.13 1.71
CA SER A 165 3.73 -3.18 1.04
C SER A 165 5.21 -3.30 1.44
N PRO A 166 5.57 -3.28 2.75
CA PRO A 166 6.97 -3.46 3.15
C PRO A 166 7.56 -4.82 2.78
N LEU A 167 6.76 -5.90 2.81
CA LEU A 167 7.22 -7.25 2.44
C LEU A 167 7.55 -7.36 0.96
N TYR A 168 6.78 -6.71 0.08
CA TYR A 168 7.09 -6.65 -1.35
C TYR A 168 8.41 -5.92 -1.61
N PHE A 169 8.68 -4.83 -0.89
CA PHE A 169 9.98 -4.14 -0.97
C PHE A 169 11.13 -5.04 -0.49
N GLU A 170 10.96 -5.74 0.63
CA GLU A 170 11.97 -6.66 1.13
C GLU A 170 12.22 -7.83 0.15
N LEU A 171 11.17 -8.37 -0.46
CA LEU A 171 11.26 -9.42 -1.47
C LEU A 171 12.00 -8.94 -2.73
N ALA A 172 11.71 -7.71 -3.19
CA ALA A 172 12.38 -7.09 -4.33
C ALA A 172 13.88 -6.82 -4.06
N LEU A 173 14.24 -6.50 -2.81
CA LEU A 173 15.64 -6.37 -2.41
C LEU A 173 16.35 -7.75 -2.43
N LYS A 174 15.71 -8.80 -1.90
CA LYS A 174 16.26 -10.16 -1.88
C LYS A 174 16.48 -10.74 -3.28
N SER A 175 15.57 -10.48 -4.23
CA SER A 175 15.74 -10.93 -5.62
C SER A 175 16.92 -10.26 -6.32
N ARG A 176 17.27 -9.02 -5.94
CA ARG A 176 18.47 -8.34 -6.44
C ARG A 176 19.76 -8.95 -5.90
N THR A 177 19.80 -9.32 -4.62
CA THR A 177 20.99 -9.89 -3.98
C THR A 177 21.34 -11.28 -4.52
N LEU A 178 20.33 -12.09 -4.86
CA LEU A 178 20.51 -13.41 -5.47
C LEU A 178 21.06 -13.35 -6.89
N ALA A 179 20.78 -12.27 -7.66
CA ALA A 179 21.30 -12.10 -9.02
C ALA A 179 22.77 -11.62 -9.08
N LEU A 180 23.39 -11.32 -7.93
CA LEU A 180 24.80 -10.90 -7.80
C LEU A 180 25.70 -11.99 -7.18
N ARG A 181 25.16 -13.18 -6.90
CA ARG A 181 25.92 -14.40 -6.59
C ARG A 181 25.91 -15.32 -7.81
#